data_AF-A0A2N1TL48-F1
#
_entry.id   AF-A0A2N1TL48-F1
#
_cell.length_a   1.000
_cell.length_b   1.000
_cell.length_c   1.000
_cell.angle_alpha   90.00
_cell.angle_beta   90.00
_cell.angle_gamma   90.00
#
_symmetry.space_group_name_H-M   'P 1'
#
loop_
_entity.id
_entity.type
_entity.pdbx_description
1 polymer ?
#
loop_
_entity_poly.entity_id
_entity_poly.type
_entity_poly.pdbx_seq_one_letter_code
_entity_poly.pdbx_strand_id
1 'polypeptide(L)'
;MDNYRYIEAEDYYDMASAWINHRNYEKAEECLNHVIDLNPGFVYAYIDLAYIHALNGAFHDAIHVLKKATHHDPAFDRIYYLMAKYAYKDGDFRNAVHFIGQACDINPSAINEKVKRIIEIAYHRKRR
;
A
#
# COMPACT_ATOMS: atom_id res chain seq x y z
N MET A 1 22.83 1.78 -19.53
CA MET A 1 23.06 1.38 -18.12
C MET A 1 21.74 1.25 -17.36
N ASP A 2 20.74 2.11 -17.62
CA ASP A 2 19.44 2.06 -16.93
C ASP A 2 18.64 0.77 -17.16
N ASN A 3 18.77 0.15 -18.34
CA ASN A 3 18.04 -1.07 -18.68
C ASN A 3 18.45 -2.29 -17.82
N TYR A 4 19.70 -2.33 -17.33
CA TYR A 4 20.19 -3.43 -16.50
C TYR A 4 19.60 -3.36 -15.09
N ARG A 5 19.53 -2.15 -14.51
CA ARG A 5 18.94 -1.93 -13.17
C ARG A 5 17.44 -2.22 -13.14
N TYR A 6 16.74 -1.98 -14.26
CA TYR A 6 15.33 -2.28 -14.37
C TYR A 6 15.06 -3.79 -14.43
N ILE A 7 15.83 -4.54 -15.23
CA ILE A 7 15.75 -6.02 -15.26
C ILE A 7 16.09 -6.60 -13.89
N GLU A 8 17.16 -6.10 -13.25
CA GLU A 8 17.56 -6.54 -11.92
C GLU A 8 16.45 -6.27 -10.88
N ALA A 9 15.78 -5.12 -10.94
CA ALA A 9 14.64 -4.82 -10.07
C ALA A 9 13.46 -5.78 -10.31
N GLU A 10 13.18 -6.16 -11.55
CA GLU A 10 12.15 -7.16 -11.87
C GLU A 10 12.50 -8.54 -11.30
N ASP A 11 13.76 -8.97 -11.44
CA ASP A 11 14.24 -10.25 -10.88
C ASP A 11 14.10 -10.28 -9.35
N TYR A 12 14.48 -9.20 -8.65
CA TYR A 12 14.28 -9.09 -7.21
C TYR A 12 12.81 -9.07 -6.82
N TYR A 13 11.93 -8.50 -7.65
CA TYR A 13 10.48 -8.50 -7.39
C TYR A 13 9.85 -9.89 -7.56
N ASP A 14 10.29 -10.66 -8.54
CA ASP A 14 9.88 -12.06 -8.70
C ASP A 14 10.33 -12.92 -7.52
N MET A 15 11.57 -12.70 -7.05
CA MET A 15 12.07 -13.34 -5.81
C MET A 15 11.24 -12.94 -4.60
N ALA A 16 10.93 -11.65 -4.42
CA ALA A 16 10.07 -11.18 -3.35
C ALA A 16 8.70 -11.86 -3.39
N SER A 17 8.09 -11.93 -4.57
CA SER A 17 6.80 -12.59 -4.79
C SER A 17 6.83 -14.08 -4.41
N ALA A 18 7.91 -14.78 -4.77
CA ALA A 18 8.14 -16.16 -4.35
C ALA A 18 8.26 -16.28 -2.82
N TRP A 19 9.03 -15.40 -2.17
CA TRP A 19 9.16 -15.40 -0.71
C TRP A 19 7.85 -15.09 0.02
N ILE A 20 7.03 -14.17 -0.51
CA ILE A 20 5.66 -13.89 -0.01
C ILE A 20 4.80 -15.14 -0.09
N ASN A 21 4.84 -15.87 -1.21
CA ASN A 21 4.09 -17.13 -1.38
C ASN A 21 4.53 -18.21 -0.38
N HIS A 22 5.83 -18.23 -0.04
CA HIS A 22 6.39 -19.09 1.00
C HIS A 22 6.21 -18.54 2.43
N ARG A 23 5.54 -17.39 2.60
CA ARG A 23 5.34 -16.69 3.89
C ARG A 23 6.64 -16.32 4.60
N ASN A 24 7.76 -16.28 3.88
CA ASN A 24 9.01 -15.78 4.40
C ASN A 24 9.07 -14.26 4.17
N TYR A 25 8.44 -13.52 5.09
CA TYR A 25 8.25 -12.08 4.91
C TYR A 25 9.54 -11.28 5.12
N GLU A 26 10.47 -11.78 5.93
CA GLU A 26 11.78 -11.14 6.16
C GLU A 26 12.57 -11.07 4.86
N LYS A 27 12.70 -12.20 4.14
CA LYS A 27 13.40 -12.23 2.84
C LYS A 27 12.64 -11.46 1.76
N ALA A 28 11.31 -11.50 1.80
CA ALA A 28 10.50 -10.72 0.88
C ALA A 28 10.75 -9.21 1.06
N GLU A 29 10.80 -8.73 2.31
CA GLU A 29 11.11 -7.34 2.64
C GLU A 29 12.50 -6.93 2.16
N GLU A 30 13.53 -7.75 2.39
CA GLU A 30 14.88 -7.50 1.85
C GLU A 30 14.86 -7.35 0.32
N CYS A 31 14.19 -8.27 -0.39
CA CYS A 31 14.08 -8.20 -1.84
C CYS A 31 13.33 -6.93 -2.29
N LEU A 32 12.19 -6.60 -1.66
CA LEU A 32 11.39 -5.42 -2.01
C LEU A 32 12.16 -4.11 -1.78
N ASN A 33 12.97 -4.02 -0.71
CA ASN A 33 13.82 -2.87 -0.48
C ASN A 33 14.87 -2.72 -1.60
N HIS A 34 15.46 -3.82 -2.07
CA HIS A 34 16.33 -3.79 -3.25
C HIS A 34 15.60 -3.33 -4.51
N VAL A 35 14.36 -3.76 -4.75
CA VAL A 35 13.53 -3.27 -5.86
C VAL A 35 13.35 -1.75 -5.77
N ILE A 36 13.06 -1.23 -4.58
CA ILE A 36 12.87 0.21 -4.34
C ILE A 36 14.17 0.99 -4.56
N ASP A 37 15.33 0.46 -4.15
CA ASP A 37 16.63 1.10 -4.35
C ASP A 37 17.06 1.13 -5.83
N LEU A 38 16.73 0.08 -6.58
CA LEU A 38 17.04 -0.04 -8.01
C LEU A 38 16.07 0.75 -8.87
N ASN A 39 14.78 0.70 -8.52
CA ASN A 39 13.68 1.38 -9.21
C ASN A 39 12.70 2.00 -8.19
N PRO A 40 12.97 3.23 -7.72
CA PRO A 40 12.09 3.93 -6.80
C PRO A 40 10.68 4.17 -7.34
N GLY A 41 10.49 4.16 -8.67
CA GLY A 41 9.20 4.32 -9.32
C GLY A 41 8.35 3.05 -9.35
N PHE A 42 8.86 1.91 -8.88
CA PHE A 42 8.14 0.65 -8.90
C PHE A 42 7.13 0.54 -7.75
N VAL A 43 5.98 1.18 -7.95
CA VAL A 43 4.90 1.33 -6.96
C VAL A 43 4.44 0.00 -6.35
N TYR A 44 4.47 -1.09 -7.12
CA TYR A 44 4.06 -2.41 -6.64
C TYR A 44 4.94 -2.93 -5.49
N ALA A 45 6.25 -2.61 -5.48
CA ALA A 45 7.12 -3.01 -4.37
C ALA A 45 6.72 -2.35 -3.05
N TYR A 46 6.33 -1.07 -3.08
CA TYR A 46 5.82 -0.39 -1.89
C TYR A 46 4.49 -0.98 -1.42
N ILE A 47 3.60 -1.38 -2.35
CA ILE A 47 2.33 -2.01 -2.01
C ILE A 47 2.55 -3.34 -1.29
N ASP A 48 3.45 -4.17 -1.80
CA ASP A 48 3.72 -5.49 -1.21
C ASP A 48 4.49 -5.36 0.11
N LEU A 49 5.40 -4.39 0.21
CA LEU A 49 6.10 -4.08 1.47
C LEU A 49 5.12 -3.58 2.54
N ALA A 50 4.20 -2.68 2.17
CA ALA A 50 3.15 -2.25 3.07
C ALA A 50 2.21 -3.39 3.48
N TYR A 51 1.94 -4.33 2.57
CA TYR A 51 1.18 -5.53 2.89
C TYR A 51 1.89 -6.40 3.94
N ILE A 52 3.21 -6.61 3.80
CA ILE A 52 4.03 -7.33 4.77
C ILE A 52 3.96 -6.67 6.15
N HIS A 53 4.17 -5.35 6.25
CA HIS A 53 4.04 -4.66 7.54
C HIS A 53 2.63 -4.80 8.13
N ALA A 54 1.59 -4.70 7.30
CA ALA A 54 0.21 -4.85 7.75
C ALA A 54 -0.13 -6.28 8.23
N LEU A 55 0.58 -7.32 7.76
CA LEU A 55 0.44 -8.69 8.29
C LEU A 55 0.92 -8.80 9.73
N ASN A 56 1.92 -8.01 10.11
CA ASN A 56 2.45 -7.93 11.47
C ASN A 56 1.66 -6.95 12.36
N GLY A 57 0.56 -6.37 11.86
CA GLY A 57 -0.23 -5.37 12.58
C GLY A 57 0.41 -3.98 12.61
N ALA A 58 1.55 -3.78 11.93
CA ALA A 58 2.24 -2.50 11.83
C ALA A 58 1.57 -1.60 10.78
N PHE A 59 0.33 -1.18 11.06
CA PHE A 59 -0.47 -0.39 10.11
C PHE A 59 0.09 1.00 9.86
N HIS A 60 0.71 1.61 10.87
CA HIS A 60 1.36 2.92 10.71
C HIS A 60 2.52 2.85 9.70
N ASP A 61 3.36 1.83 9.82
CA ASP A 61 4.50 1.62 8.92
C ASP A 61 4.02 1.27 7.50
N ALA A 62 2.99 0.44 7.38
CA ALA A 62 2.34 0.17 6.10
C ALA A 62 1.86 1.45 5.40
N ILE A 63 1.19 2.35 6.14
CA ILE A 63 0.76 3.65 5.60
C ILE A 63 1.97 4.53 5.25
N HIS A 64 3.03 4.53 6.05
CA HIS A 64 4.24 5.30 5.78
C HIS A 64 4.91 4.85 4.47
N VAL A 65 5.01 3.54 4.23
CA VAL A 65 5.53 2.99 2.98
C VAL A 65 4.65 3.39 1.79
N LEU A 66 3.32 3.28 1.92
CA LEU A 66 2.40 3.70 0.84
C LEU A 66 2.48 5.21 0.54
N LYS A 67 2.71 6.07 1.54
CA LYS A 67 2.94 7.50 1.32
C LYS A 67 4.18 7.78 0.47
N LYS A 68 5.21 6.93 0.53
CA LYS A 68 6.35 7.07 -0.39
C LYS A 68 5.92 6.77 -1.82
N ALA A 69 5.12 5.72 -2.01
CA ALA A 69 4.60 5.33 -3.31
C ALA A 69 3.75 6.44 -3.98
N THR A 70 2.98 7.23 -3.22
CA THR A 70 2.20 8.35 -3.78
C THR A 70 3.05 9.44 -4.41
N HIS A 71 4.35 9.54 -4.09
CA HIS A 71 5.25 10.51 -4.74
C HIS A 71 5.64 10.07 -6.15
N HIS A 72 5.57 8.76 -6.43
CA HIS A 72 5.93 8.17 -7.72
C HIS A 72 4.72 8.05 -8.64
N ASP A 73 3.57 7.66 -8.09
CA ASP A 73 2.30 7.67 -8.82
C ASP A 73 1.17 8.25 -7.96
N PRO A 74 0.98 9.58 -7.99
CA PRO A 74 -0.09 10.24 -7.25
C PRO A 74 -1.49 9.91 -7.78
N ALA A 75 -1.61 9.36 -9.00
CA ALA A 75 -2.87 9.05 -9.66
C ALA A 75 -3.28 7.57 -9.52
N PHE A 76 -2.48 6.76 -8.81
CA PHE A 76 -2.84 5.37 -8.56
C PHE A 76 -3.77 5.25 -7.35
N ASP A 77 -5.08 5.23 -7.63
CA ASP A 77 -6.15 5.16 -6.63
C ASP A 77 -5.98 4.01 -5.63
N ARG A 78 -5.42 2.87 -6.08
CA ARG A 78 -5.15 1.69 -5.25
C ARG A 78 -4.27 2.01 -4.04
N ILE A 79 -3.33 2.95 -4.13
CA ILE A 79 -2.47 3.33 -3.00
C ILE A 79 -3.33 3.95 -1.89
N TYR A 80 -4.16 4.93 -2.23
CA TYR A 80 -5.05 5.61 -1.29
C TYR A 80 -6.11 4.66 -0.71
N TYR A 81 -6.62 3.74 -1.53
CA TYR A 81 -7.50 2.66 -1.06
C TYR A 81 -6.82 1.81 0.03
N LEU A 82 -5.56 1.40 -0.18
CA LEU A 82 -4.81 0.61 0.79
C LEU A 82 -4.49 1.41 2.05
N MET A 83 -4.15 2.69 1.92
CA MET A 83 -3.96 3.59 3.07
C MET A 83 -5.25 3.71 3.89
N ALA A 84 -6.40 3.86 3.24
CA ALA A 84 -7.71 3.88 3.91
C ALA A 84 -8.01 2.56 4.64
N LYS A 85 -7.75 1.43 3.97
CA LYS A 85 -7.92 0.08 4.54
C LYS A 85 -7.05 -0.13 5.78
N TYR A 86 -5.78 0.27 5.74
CA TYR A 86 -4.88 0.10 6.88
C TYR A 86 -5.19 1.09 8.01
N ALA A 87 -5.56 2.34 7.71
CA ALA A 87 -6.00 3.30 8.72
C ALA A 87 -7.30 2.84 9.41
N TYR A 88 -8.22 2.24 8.66
CA TYR A 88 -9.43 1.64 9.23
C TYR A 88 -9.10 0.49 10.19
N LYS A 89 -8.16 -0.38 9.82
CA LYS A 89 -7.70 -1.50 10.67
C LYS A 89 -6.99 -1.02 11.94
N ASP A 90 -6.25 0.08 11.85
CA ASP A 90 -5.61 0.76 12.98
C ASP A 90 -6.62 1.45 13.92
N GLY A 91 -7.88 1.57 13.48
CA GLY A 91 -8.93 2.28 14.22
C GLY A 91 -8.86 3.80 14.08
N ASP A 92 -7.96 4.30 13.22
CA ASP A 92 -7.88 5.70 12.79
C ASP A 92 -8.89 5.96 11.66
N PHE A 93 -10.15 5.97 12.06
CA PHE A 93 -11.26 6.21 11.14
C PHE A 93 -11.22 7.60 10.50
N ARG A 94 -10.58 8.58 11.14
CA ARG A 94 -10.45 9.94 10.59
C ARG A 94 -9.58 9.91 9.34
N ASN A 95 -8.39 9.32 9.43
CA ASN A 95 -7.51 9.19 8.26
C ASN A 95 -8.08 8.20 7.25
N ALA A 96 -8.78 7.15 7.69
CA ALA A 96 -9.45 6.23 6.78
C ALA A 96 -10.48 6.94 5.88
N VAL A 97 -11.32 7.83 6.43
CA VAL A 97 -12.26 8.65 5.64
C VAL A 97 -11.53 9.57 4.67
N HIS A 98 -10.42 10.17 5.11
CA HIS A 98 -9.62 11.05 4.26
C HIS A 98 -9.05 10.32 3.04
N PHE A 99 -8.37 9.18 3.25
CA PHE A 99 -7.71 8.44 2.17
C PHE A 99 -8.71 7.81 1.20
N ILE A 100 -9.86 7.28 1.68
CA ILE A 100 -10.87 6.74 0.75
C ILE A 100 -11.53 7.85 -0.07
N GLY A 101 -11.63 9.07 0.47
CA GLY A 101 -12.03 10.26 -0.29
C GLY A 101 -11.10 10.49 -1.49
N GLN A 102 -9.79 10.52 -1.25
CA GLN A 102 -8.80 10.68 -2.33
C GLN A 102 -8.88 9.56 -3.38
N ALA A 103 -9.06 8.31 -2.95
CA ALA A 103 -9.25 7.19 -3.88
C ALA A 103 -10.49 7.38 -4.76
N CYS A 104 -11.60 7.86 -4.19
CA CYS A 104 -12.83 8.18 -4.92
C CYS A 104 -12.64 9.37 -5.88
N ASP A 105 -11.89 10.39 -5.48
CA ASP A 105 -11.65 11.57 -6.32
C ASP A 105 -10.83 11.22 -7.58
N ILE A 106 -9.90 10.28 -7.46
CA ILE A 106 -9.09 9.76 -8.58
C ILE A 106 -9.90 8.78 -9.42
N ASN A 107 -10.53 7.80 -8.78
CA ASN A 107 -11.31 6.75 -9.44
C ASN A 107 -12.62 6.49 -8.68
N PRO A 108 -13.74 7.07 -9.15
CA PRO A 108 -15.08 6.84 -8.61
C PRO A 108 -15.62 5.44 -8.95
N SER A 109 -14.97 4.40 -8.42
CA SER A 109 -15.39 3.02 -8.63
C SER A 109 -16.44 2.59 -7.60
N ALA A 110 -17.31 1.67 -7.98
CA ALA A 110 -18.30 1.09 -7.07
C ALA A 110 -17.65 0.42 -5.83
N ILE A 111 -16.41 -0.04 -5.94
CA ILE A 111 -15.65 -0.62 -4.81
C ILE A 111 -15.24 0.50 -3.85
N ASN A 112 -14.67 1.60 -4.35
CA ASN A 112 -14.23 2.73 -3.52
C ASN A 112 -15.43 3.37 -2.80
N GLU A 113 -16.55 3.54 -3.48
CA GLU A 113 -17.78 4.07 -2.86
C GLU A 113 -18.33 3.16 -1.76
N LYS A 114 -18.35 1.83 -1.97
CA LYS A 114 -18.80 0.87 -0.95
C LYS A 114 -17.91 0.92 0.28
N VAL A 115 -16.59 0.96 0.08
CA VAL A 115 -15.63 1.06 1.20
C VAL A 115 -15.77 2.38 1.93
N LYS A 116 -15.96 3.50 1.22
CA LYS A 116 -16.22 4.82 1.82
C LYS A 116 -17.41 4.78 2.79
N ARG A 117 -18.55 4.23 2.35
CA ARG A 117 -19.74 4.09 3.19
C ARG A 117 -19.48 3.28 4.46
N ILE A 118 -18.74 2.16 4.33
CA ILE A 118 -18.40 1.32 5.49
C ILE A 118 -17.55 2.09 6.51
N ILE A 119 -16.54 2.81 6.03
CA ILE A 119 -15.63 3.60 6.88
C ILE A 119 -16.39 4.75 7.55
N GLU A 120 -17.27 5.46 6.84
CA GLU A 120 -18.08 6.55 7.38
C GLU A 120 -19.02 6.07 8.50
N ILE A 121 -19.67 4.91 8.31
CA ILE A 121 -20.52 4.30 9.35
C ILE A 121 -19.69 4.01 10.62
N ALA A 122 -18.51 3.43 10.48
CA ALA A 122 -17.63 3.15 11.62
C ALA A 122 -17.15 4.44 12.31
N TYR A 123 -16.80 5.46 11.53
CA TYR A 123 -16.41 6.78 12.05
C TYR A 123 -17.51 7.41 12.90
N HIS A 124 -18.77 7.39 12.43
CA HIS A 124 -19.91 7.92 13.17
C HIS A 124 -20.26 7.10 14.41
N ARG A 125 -20.10 5.77 14.37
CA ARG A 125 -20.34 4.89 15.54
C ARG A 125 -19.35 5.15 16.68
N LYS A 126 -18.07 5.41 16.38
CA LYS A 126 -17.05 5.70 17.40
C LYS A 126 -17.12 7.11 17.98
N ARG A 127 -17.87 8.03 17.33
CA ARG A 127 -18.07 9.42 17.79
C ARG A 127 -19.32 9.62 18.64
N ARG A 128 -20.15 8.59 18.82
CA ARG A 128 -21.31 8.58 19.73
C ARG A 128 -20.90 7.95 21.05
#